data_AF-A0A031FTB0-F1
#
_entry.id   AF-A0A031FTB0-F1
#
_cell.length_a   1.000
_cell.length_b   1.000
_cell.length_c   1.000
_cell.angle_alpha   90.00
_cell.angle_beta   90.00
_cell.angle_gamma   90.00
#
_symmetry.space_group_name_H-M   'P 1'
#
loop_
_entity.id
_entity.type
_entity.pdbx_description
1 polymer ?
#
loop_
_entity_poly.entity_id
_entity_poly.type
_entity_poly.pdbx_seq_one_letter_code
_entity_poly.pdbx_strand_id
1 'polypeptide(L)' 'MASKGRARSAITGRFVKKSTAARNPRTTVVEKPKKSK' A
#
# COMPACT_ATOMS: atom_id res chain seq x y z
N MET A 1 -13.85 -3.38 -11.13
CA MET A 1 -13.58 -2.71 -9.84
C MET A 1 -12.20 -2.05 -9.89
N ALA A 2 -12.12 -0.73 -9.73
CA ALA A 2 -10.84 -0.01 -9.74
C ALA A 2 -9.91 -0.58 -8.66
N SER A 3 -8.77 -1.11 -9.08
CA SER A 3 -7.71 -1.64 -8.24
C SER A 3 -7.12 -0.51 -7.40
N LYS A 4 -7.78 -0.22 -6.27
CA LYS A 4 -7.35 0.74 -5.26
C LYS A 4 -6.02 0.23 -4.73
N GLY A 5 -4.91 0.88 -5.12
CA GLY A 5 -3.56 0.50 -4.70
C GLY A 5 -3.50 0.11 -3.23
N ARG A 6 -2.92 -1.06 -2.94
CA ARG A 6 -2.93 -1.68 -1.62
C ARG A 6 -1.75 -1.14 -0.83
N ALA A 7 -1.98 -0.64 0.37
CA ALA A 7 -0.91 -0.22 1.26
C ALA A 7 -0.63 -1.32 2.28
N ARG A 8 0.64 -1.67 2.48
CA ARG A 8 1.10 -2.73 3.37
C ARG A 8 2.23 -2.21 4.26
N SER A 9 2.21 -2.52 5.55
CA SER A 9 3.32 -2.22 6.45
C SER A 9 4.53 -3.07 6.06
N ALA A 10 5.69 -2.44 5.83
CA ALA A 10 6.95 -3.14 5.59
C ALA A 10 7.46 -3.87 6.85
N ILE A 11 7.08 -3.36 8.03
CA ILE A 11 7.53 -3.90 9.33
C ILE A 11 6.76 -5.16 9.70
N THR A 12 5.42 -5.11 9.59
CA THR A 12 4.55 -6.18 10.10
C THR A 12 3.88 -6.99 8.99
N GLY A 13 3.99 -6.55 7.74
CA GLY A 13 3.30 -7.17 6.62
C GLY A 13 1.78 -6.99 6.61
N ARG A 14 1.19 -6.25 7.55
CA ARG A 14 -0.26 -6.02 7.61
C ARG A 14 -0.72 -5.00 6.57
N PHE A 15 -1.90 -5.20 6.00
CA PHE A 15 -2.53 -4.20 5.14
C PHE A 15 -3.03 -3.02 5.97
N VAL A 16 -2.71 -1.82 5.51
CA VAL A 16 -3.07 -0.56 6.17
C VAL A 16 -3.88 0.31 5.23
N LYS A 17 -4.59 1.30 5.78
CA LYS A 17 -5.32 2.28 4.97
C LYS A 17 -4.33 3.20 4.26
N LYS A 18 -4.76 3.80 3.15
CA LYS A 18 -3.96 4.80 2.42
C LYS A 18 -3.59 6.02 3.27
N SER A 19 -4.46 6.44 4.19
CA SER A 19 -4.16 7.51 5.15
C SER A 19 -2.99 7.15 6.06
N THR A 20 -2.92 5.89 6.52
CA THR A 20 -1.79 5.37 7.29
C THR A 20 -0.51 5.37 6.47
N ALA A 21 -0.60 5.02 5.19
CA ALA A 21 0.54 5.04 4.28
C ALA A 21 1.05 6.46 3.99
N ALA A 22 0.14 7.43 3.87
CA ALA A 22 0.50 8.84 3.73
C ALA A 22 1.17 9.40 4.99
N ARG A 23 0.75 8.95 6.17
CA ARG A 23 1.32 9.37 7.46
C ARG A 23 2.68 8.71 7.77
N ASN A 24 2.90 7.49 7.29
CA ASN A 24 4.12 6.71 7.55
C ASN A 24 4.79 6.17 6.27
N PRO A 25 5.14 7.04 5.31
CA PRO A 25 5.60 6.60 3.99
C PRO A 25 6.90 5.78 4.03
N ARG A 26 7.71 5.95 5.07
CA ARG A 26 8.98 5.22 5.26
C ARG A 26 8.78 3.75 5.62
N THR A 27 7.66 3.40 6.25
CA THR A 27 7.42 2.05 6.80
C THR A 27 6.21 1.37 6.17
N THR A 28 5.64 1.97 5.13
CA THR A 28 4.51 1.43 4.37
C THR A 28 4.83 1.40 2.89
N VAL A 29 4.59 0.25 2.28
CA VAL A 29 4.70 0.03 0.84
C VAL A 29 3.32 0.26 0.22
N VAL A 30 3.24 1.12 -0.79
CA VAL A 30 2.02 1.31 -1.59
C VAL A 30 2.19 0.58 -2.91
N GLU A 31 1.59 -0.59 -3.01
CA GLU A 31 1.58 -1.36 -4.24
C GLU A 31 0.54 -0.78 -5.19
N LYS A 32 1.03 -0.27 -6.33
CA LYS A 32 0.19 -0.03 -7.49
C LYS A 32 -0.04 -1.39 -8.15
N PRO A 33 -1.29 -1.73 -8.53
CA PRO A 33 -1.53 -2.93 -9.31
C PRO A 33 -0.66 -2.84 -10.57
N LYS A 34 0.32 -3.74 -10.68
CA LYS A 34 1.13 -3.86 -11.89
C LYS A 34 0.13 -4.19 -12.99
N LYS A 35 -0.06 -3.29 -13.96
CA LYS A 35 -0.78 -3.62 -15.19
C LYS A 35 -0.02 -4.81 -15.79
N SER A 36 -0.60 -6.00 -15.73
CA SER A 36 -0.12 -7.11 -16.53
C SER A 36 -0.19 -6.65 -17.99
N LYS A 37 0.95 -6.67 -18.66
CA LYS A 37 1.06 -6.50 -20.11
C LYS A 37 1.09 -7.88 -20.71
#